data_AF-A0A0G0ZYJ1-F1
#
_entry.id   AF-A0A0G0ZYJ1-F1
#
_cell.length_a   1.000
_cell.length_b   1.000
_cell.length_c   1.000
_cell.angle_alpha   90.00
_cell.angle_beta   90.00
_cell.angle_gamma   90.00
#
_symmetry.space_group_name_H-M   'P 1'
#
loop_
_entity.id
_entity.type
_entity.pdbx_description
1 polymer ?
#
loop_
_entity_poly.entity_id
_entity_poly.type
_entity_poly.pdbx_seq_one_letter_code
_entity_poly.pdbx_strand_id
1 'polypeptide(L)'
;MRINITKIDGRQEPFDADRINQAIAIAGHDLVDIESKITQIATETELTLYDGITTKELDQAVINACVQNIKDDPDFDKMATRLLLKTIYKAVLGDYDNLTELTTKHQQGFANYIKQGIADNILDARLQLNFDLNELSQALILQNDDLLTYTGLSTMQKRYLVKNSQQQLMETPQYFFMRVAMGLALHEAKATAIAIKFYKKMSTLEYLAGGSTNINAGTVRPRLSNCYLMDMEDSIDHIGKTISDIMQLSKATGGIGLSVTKLRANGSPIATNNTASSGPIPFLHIIDAAIRAISRAGKKMGALCFYMENWHYDFDEFLDLKQNAGDEYRRTRTANTAVYMSDEFMKRVQNDGWWYLFDPRETPDLVELYGQKFSQRYQEYIALAEAGKIQRYKRVKATDQFRKIIVALQATSHPWLTWKDPINVRNLNQQAGTIYCSNLCTEITLAQNKDNISVCNLLSINLARHLTTGQQIDWDKLADSSRLGIRQLDNLVDINQPPVPEAKNFDQANRAVGMGIMGLTDMLEKMGLPYDST
;
A
#
# COMPACT_ATOMS: atom_id res chain seq x y z
N MET A 1 -20.84 -20.81 39.55
CA MET A 1 -19.71 -21.68 39.20
C MET A 1 -18.43 -20.92 39.53
N ARG A 2 -17.42 -21.56 40.14
CA ARG A 2 -16.08 -20.94 40.26
C ARG A 2 -15.37 -21.16 38.93
N ILE A 3 -15.12 -20.08 38.20
CA ILE A 3 -14.38 -20.10 36.92
C ILE A 3 -12.89 -20.16 37.25
N ASN A 4 -12.15 -21.08 36.62
CA ASN A 4 -10.69 -21.12 36.69
C ASN A 4 -10.07 -20.61 35.38
N ILE A 5 -8.96 -19.89 35.51
CA ILE A 5 -8.17 -19.35 34.41
C ILE A 5 -6.97 -20.26 34.15
N THR A 6 -6.77 -20.65 32.89
CA THR A 6 -5.61 -21.41 32.46
C THR A 6 -4.47 -20.45 32.09
N LYS A 7 -3.36 -20.53 32.83
CA LYS A 7 -2.14 -19.73 32.60
C LYS A 7 -1.33 -20.30 31.44
N ILE A 8 -0.35 -19.53 30.96
CA ILE A 8 0.53 -19.92 29.84
C ILE A 8 1.32 -21.20 30.16
N ASP A 9 1.67 -21.41 31.43
CA ASP A 9 2.36 -22.60 31.95
C ASP A 9 1.43 -23.83 32.13
N GLY A 10 0.13 -23.69 31.81
CA GLY A 10 -0.90 -24.73 31.96
C GLY A 10 -1.48 -24.83 33.38
N ARG A 11 -0.99 -24.05 34.34
CA ARG A 11 -1.54 -24.01 35.70
C ARG A 11 -2.92 -23.35 35.69
N GLN A 12 -3.83 -23.86 36.51
CA GLN A 12 -5.12 -23.22 36.75
C GLN A 12 -5.10 -22.41 38.03
N GLU A 13 -5.67 -21.21 37.98
CA GLU A 13 -5.89 -20.34 39.13
C GLU A 13 -7.35 -19.86 39.15
N PRO A 14 -7.96 -19.60 40.32
CA PRO A 14 -9.31 -19.06 40.38
C PRO A 14 -9.36 -17.69 39.70
N PHE A 15 -10.47 -17.42 38.99
CA PHE A 15 -10.74 -16.10 38.44
C PHE A 15 -10.74 -15.03 39.53
N ASP A 16 -10.03 -13.93 39.26
CA ASP A 16 -9.86 -12.78 40.14
C ASP A 16 -10.37 -11.54 39.41
N ALA A 17 -11.58 -11.10 39.76
CA ALA A 17 -12.23 -9.94 39.17
C ALA A 17 -11.46 -8.64 39.48
N ASP A 18 -10.85 -8.53 40.66
CA ASP A 18 -10.13 -7.32 41.09
C ASP A 18 -8.92 -7.07 40.20
N ARG A 19 -8.20 -8.12 39.81
CA ARG A 19 -7.08 -8.01 38.87
C ARG A 19 -7.49 -7.47 37.51
N ILE A 20 -8.65 -7.86 37.01
CA ILE A 20 -9.16 -7.38 35.72
C ILE A 20 -9.62 -5.94 35.84
N ASN A 21 -10.38 -5.63 36.89
CA ASN A 21 -10.85 -4.27 37.17
C ASN A 21 -9.69 -3.29 37.32
N GLN A 22 -8.59 -3.69 37.99
CA GLN A 22 -7.37 -2.90 38.08
C GLN A 22 -6.72 -2.67 36.70
N ALA A 23 -6.67 -3.70 35.85
CA ALA A 23 -6.12 -3.55 34.50
C ALA A 23 -6.95 -2.58 33.63
N ILE A 24 -8.29 -2.66 33.73
CA ILE A 24 -9.22 -1.76 33.05
C ILE A 24 -9.06 -0.33 33.61
N ALA A 25 -8.95 -0.18 34.93
CA ALA A 25 -8.76 1.11 35.58
C ALA A 25 -7.45 1.79 35.15
N ILE A 26 -6.35 1.05 35.06
CA ILE A 26 -5.07 1.57 34.55
C ILE A 26 -5.22 2.03 33.09
N ALA A 27 -5.92 1.27 32.27
CA ALA A 27 -6.15 1.62 30.87
C ALA A 27 -6.97 2.90 30.70
N GLY A 28 -7.87 3.22 31.63
CA GLY A 28 -8.71 4.42 31.59
C GLY A 28 -8.41 5.48 32.64
N HIS A 29 -7.19 5.50 33.23
CA HIS A 29 -6.86 6.33 34.39
C HIS A 29 -7.07 7.85 34.23
N ASP A 30 -7.09 8.34 32.99
CA ASP A 30 -7.24 9.77 32.63
C ASP A 30 -8.59 10.07 31.96
N LEU A 31 -9.55 9.14 32.00
CA LEU A 31 -10.86 9.26 31.38
C LEU A 31 -11.92 9.74 32.37
N VAL A 32 -12.93 10.41 31.84
CA VAL A 32 -14.09 10.85 32.63
C VAL A 32 -15.02 9.66 32.87
N ASP A 33 -15.67 9.63 34.04
CA ASP A 33 -16.65 8.58 34.40
C ASP A 33 -16.09 7.14 34.32
N ILE A 34 -14.82 6.98 34.73
CA ILE A 34 -14.10 5.70 34.63
C ILE A 34 -14.75 4.58 35.43
N GLU A 35 -15.38 4.87 36.58
CA GLU A 35 -16.05 3.85 37.41
C GLU A 35 -17.20 3.17 36.66
N SER A 36 -18.01 3.96 35.94
CA SER A 36 -19.10 3.47 35.09
C SER A 36 -18.56 2.60 33.95
N LYS A 37 -17.52 3.08 33.25
CA LYS A 37 -16.86 2.35 32.16
C LYS A 37 -16.24 1.02 32.63
N ILE A 38 -15.57 0.99 33.78
CA ILE A 38 -15.04 -0.24 34.37
C ILE A 38 -16.17 -1.23 34.62
N THR A 39 -17.25 -0.79 35.26
CA THR A 39 -18.40 -1.64 35.61
C THR A 39 -19.03 -2.24 34.35
N GLN A 40 -19.18 -1.44 33.30
CA GLN A 40 -19.72 -1.88 32.02
C GLN A 40 -18.81 -2.95 31.38
N ILE A 41 -17.52 -2.67 31.22
CA ILE A 41 -16.56 -3.60 30.61
C ILE A 41 -16.50 -4.91 31.40
N ALA A 42 -16.45 -4.83 32.73
CA ALA A 42 -16.38 -6.00 33.60
C ALA A 42 -17.63 -6.87 33.44
N THR A 43 -18.81 -6.27 33.52
CA THR A 43 -20.10 -6.98 33.37
C THR A 43 -20.21 -7.68 32.01
N GLU A 44 -19.86 -6.98 30.93
CA GLU A 44 -19.91 -7.54 29.58
C GLU A 44 -18.84 -8.63 29.36
N THR A 45 -17.66 -8.47 29.96
CA THR A 45 -16.60 -9.50 29.94
C THR A 45 -17.09 -10.78 30.63
N GLU A 46 -17.71 -10.67 31.80
CA GLU A 46 -18.20 -11.81 32.58
C GLU A 46 -19.16 -12.71 31.79
N LEU A 47 -19.99 -12.13 30.91
CA LEU A 47 -20.91 -12.87 30.04
C LEU A 47 -20.21 -13.80 29.03
N THR A 48 -18.93 -13.55 28.75
CA THR A 48 -18.14 -14.32 27.77
C THR A 48 -17.22 -15.35 28.42
N LEU A 49 -17.12 -15.38 29.75
CA LEU A 49 -16.22 -16.27 30.49
C LEU A 49 -16.76 -17.70 30.54
N TYR A 50 -15.83 -18.66 30.47
CA TYR A 50 -16.09 -20.09 30.66
C TYR A 50 -14.97 -20.71 31.50
N ASP A 51 -15.27 -21.82 32.18
CA ASP A 51 -14.28 -22.51 32.99
C ASP A 51 -13.12 -23.04 32.13
N GLY A 52 -11.89 -22.77 32.56
CA GLY A 52 -10.67 -23.12 31.84
C GLY A 52 -10.24 -22.11 30.77
N ILE A 53 -10.94 -20.98 30.61
CA ILE A 53 -10.53 -19.90 29.69
C ILE A 53 -9.06 -19.51 29.90
N THR A 54 -8.31 -19.36 28.82
CA THR A 54 -6.89 -19.02 28.91
C THR A 54 -6.71 -17.54 29.23
N THR A 55 -5.56 -17.17 29.83
CA THR A 55 -5.23 -15.74 30.07
C THR A 55 -5.29 -14.91 28.78
N LYS A 56 -4.90 -15.50 27.64
CA LYS A 56 -4.92 -14.82 26.34
C LYS A 56 -6.35 -14.59 25.82
N GLU A 57 -7.24 -15.56 26.00
CA GLU A 57 -8.65 -15.43 25.63
C GLU A 57 -9.35 -14.42 26.55
N LEU A 58 -9.00 -14.40 27.84
CA LEU A 58 -9.48 -13.41 28.80
C LEU A 58 -9.07 -11.98 28.42
N ASP A 59 -7.79 -11.74 28.13
CA ASP A 59 -7.33 -10.42 27.67
C ASP A 59 -8.09 -9.98 26.40
N GLN A 60 -8.31 -10.91 25.46
CA GLN A 60 -9.06 -10.63 24.24
C GLN A 60 -10.54 -10.34 24.51
N ALA A 61 -11.16 -11.01 25.48
CA ALA A 61 -12.54 -10.77 25.89
C ALA A 61 -12.72 -9.34 26.43
N VAL A 62 -11.84 -8.90 27.32
CA VAL A 62 -11.87 -7.53 27.88
C VAL A 62 -11.67 -6.49 26.77
N ILE A 63 -10.72 -6.73 25.85
CA ILE A 63 -10.51 -5.85 24.68
C ILE A 63 -11.76 -5.80 23.82
N ASN A 64 -12.41 -6.94 23.54
CA ASN A 64 -13.62 -6.99 22.72
C ASN A 64 -14.80 -6.26 23.38
N ALA A 65 -14.94 -6.35 24.71
CA ALA A 65 -15.92 -5.58 25.47
C ALA A 65 -15.69 -4.06 25.34
N CYS A 66 -14.43 -3.60 25.27
CA CYS A 66 -14.17 -2.20 24.93
C CYS A 66 -14.57 -1.90 23.47
N VAL A 67 -14.12 -2.73 22.52
CA VAL A 67 -14.33 -2.51 21.08
C VAL A 67 -15.81 -2.39 20.69
N GLN A 68 -16.70 -3.20 21.29
CA GLN A 68 -18.12 -3.14 20.97
C GLN A 68 -18.82 -1.84 21.41
N ASN A 69 -18.23 -1.12 22.37
CA ASN A 69 -18.77 0.13 22.92
C ASN A 69 -18.16 1.39 22.29
N ILE A 70 -17.18 1.26 21.39
CA ILE A 70 -16.57 2.41 20.68
C ILE A 70 -17.61 3.24 19.91
N LYS A 71 -18.66 2.58 19.40
CA LYS A 71 -19.75 3.22 18.65
C LYS A 71 -20.55 4.22 19.51
N ASP A 72 -20.60 4.00 20.82
CA ASP A 72 -21.40 4.77 21.77
C ASP A 72 -20.52 5.82 22.47
N ASP A 73 -19.26 5.49 22.77
CA ASP A 73 -18.30 6.41 23.37
C ASP A 73 -16.86 6.13 22.88
N PRO A 74 -16.18 7.13 22.26
CA PRO A 74 -14.82 6.97 21.74
C PRO A 74 -13.76 6.68 22.81
N ASP A 75 -14.02 6.96 24.10
CA ASP A 75 -13.11 6.63 25.20
C ASP A 75 -12.79 5.12 25.25
N PHE A 76 -13.73 4.27 24.83
CA PHE A 76 -13.50 2.84 24.75
C PHE A 76 -12.45 2.45 23.71
N ASP A 77 -12.20 3.26 22.66
CA ASP A 77 -11.10 3.00 21.71
C ASP A 77 -9.75 3.19 22.40
N LYS A 78 -9.63 4.23 23.24
CA LYS A 78 -8.43 4.50 24.03
C LYS A 78 -8.18 3.40 25.07
N MET A 79 -9.23 2.93 25.75
CA MET A 79 -9.13 1.78 26.67
C MET A 79 -8.74 0.49 25.93
N ALA A 80 -9.40 0.18 24.82
CA ALA A 80 -9.09 -1.00 23.99
C ALA A 80 -7.63 -0.96 23.49
N THR A 81 -7.16 0.21 23.07
CA THR A 81 -5.78 0.43 22.61
C THR A 81 -4.79 0.16 23.72
N ARG A 82 -4.96 0.75 24.90
CA ARG A 82 -4.05 0.58 26.04
C ARG A 82 -4.04 -0.86 26.56
N LEU A 83 -5.19 -1.53 26.58
CA LEU A 83 -5.27 -2.95 26.91
C LEU A 83 -4.53 -3.82 25.88
N LEU A 84 -4.72 -3.56 24.58
CA LEU A 84 -3.98 -4.25 23.53
C LEU A 84 -2.47 -3.98 23.64
N LEU A 85 -2.07 -2.74 23.92
CA LEU A 85 -0.68 -2.36 24.11
C LEU A 85 -0.05 -3.10 25.30
N LYS A 86 -0.78 -3.23 26.41
CA LYS A 86 -0.37 -4.04 27.56
C LYS A 86 -0.07 -5.48 27.16
N THR A 87 -0.94 -6.12 26.36
CA THR A 87 -0.69 -7.50 25.88
C THR A 87 0.55 -7.59 25.00
N ILE A 88 0.80 -6.59 24.16
CA ILE A 88 1.99 -6.50 23.29
C ILE A 88 3.25 -6.36 24.13
N TYR A 89 3.28 -5.42 25.07
CA TYR A 89 4.43 -5.25 25.96
C TYR A 89 4.70 -6.49 26.79
N LYS A 90 3.66 -7.12 27.36
CA LYS A 90 3.84 -8.35 28.11
C LYS A 90 4.40 -9.49 27.25
N ALA A 91 3.95 -9.62 26.01
CA ALA A 91 4.45 -10.64 25.09
C ALA A 91 5.93 -10.43 24.71
N VAL A 92 6.38 -9.17 24.61
CA VAL A 92 7.74 -8.84 24.13
C VAL A 92 8.74 -8.63 25.27
N LEU A 93 8.32 -8.01 26.36
CA LEU A 93 9.16 -7.56 27.48
C LEU A 93 8.96 -8.37 28.77
N GLY A 94 7.95 -9.25 28.81
CA GLY A 94 7.52 -9.95 30.01
C GLY A 94 6.62 -9.10 30.92
N ASP A 95 6.27 -9.66 32.07
CA ASP A 95 5.46 -8.96 33.08
C ASP A 95 6.17 -7.72 33.64
N TYR A 96 5.40 -6.72 34.05
CA TYR A 96 5.86 -5.49 34.70
C TYR A 96 4.76 -4.96 35.61
N ASP A 97 5.14 -4.29 36.69
CA ASP A 97 4.21 -3.82 37.73
C ASP A 97 3.81 -2.36 37.54
N ASN A 98 4.67 -1.54 36.96
CA ASN A 98 4.44 -0.10 36.79
C ASN A 98 5.13 0.50 35.56
N LEU A 99 4.80 1.75 35.23
CA LEU A 99 5.33 2.45 34.05
C LEU A 99 6.84 2.69 34.10
N THR A 100 7.43 2.87 35.28
CA THR A 100 8.87 3.08 35.44
C THR A 100 9.64 1.80 35.09
N GLU A 101 9.15 0.66 35.59
CA GLU A 101 9.69 -0.64 35.26
C GLU A 101 9.51 -0.97 33.77
N LEU A 102 8.33 -0.71 33.21
CA LEU A 102 8.06 -0.87 31.78
C LEU A 102 9.04 -0.07 30.93
N THR A 103 9.24 1.21 31.26
CA THR A 103 10.17 2.09 30.55
C THR A 103 11.60 1.54 30.62
N THR A 104 12.03 1.09 31.80
CA THR A 104 13.35 0.51 32.00
C THR A 104 13.54 -0.77 31.19
N LYS A 105 12.57 -1.69 31.24
CA LYS A 105 12.56 -2.94 30.48
C LYS A 105 12.54 -2.70 28.97
N HIS A 106 11.80 -1.69 28.51
CA HIS A 106 11.75 -1.29 27.11
C HIS A 106 13.10 -0.73 26.63
N GLN A 107 13.72 0.17 27.37
CA GLN A 107 15.04 0.70 26.99
C GLN A 107 16.12 -0.38 27.00
N GLN A 108 16.17 -1.22 28.04
CA GLN A 108 17.15 -2.32 28.15
C GLN A 108 16.90 -3.43 27.13
N GLY A 109 15.64 -3.69 26.79
CA GLY A 109 15.23 -4.72 25.85
C GLY A 109 15.56 -4.41 24.39
N PHE A 110 15.70 -3.13 24.02
CA PHE A 110 15.90 -2.73 22.62
C PHE A 110 17.17 -3.33 21.99
N ALA A 111 18.31 -3.28 22.69
CA ALA A 111 19.55 -3.86 22.18
C ALA A 111 19.46 -5.38 22.02
N ASN A 112 18.75 -6.06 22.93
CA ASN A 112 18.50 -7.50 22.83
C ASN A 112 17.58 -7.84 21.66
N TYR A 113 16.55 -7.02 21.42
CA TYR A 113 15.69 -7.15 20.25
C TYR A 113 16.48 -7.13 18.94
N ILE A 114 17.39 -6.14 18.76
CA ILE A 114 18.24 -6.05 17.57
C ILE A 114 19.15 -7.28 17.45
N LYS A 115 19.86 -7.65 18.52
CA LYS A 115 20.76 -8.80 18.53
C LYS A 115 20.05 -10.11 18.20
N GLN A 116 18.89 -10.36 18.82
CA GLN A 116 18.10 -11.56 18.60
C GLN A 116 17.56 -11.60 17.17
N GLY A 117 17.03 -10.47 16.67
CA GLY A 117 16.55 -10.38 15.30
C GLY A 117 17.65 -10.62 14.25
N ILE A 118 18.89 -10.22 14.53
CA ILE A 118 20.06 -10.53 13.68
C ILE A 118 20.40 -12.01 13.77
N ALA A 119 20.44 -12.59 14.99
CA ALA A 119 20.73 -14.01 15.20
C ALA A 119 19.71 -14.92 14.50
N ASP A 120 18.43 -14.52 14.49
CA ASP A 120 17.35 -15.22 13.81
C ASP A 120 17.31 -14.97 12.29
N ASN A 121 18.27 -14.20 11.76
CA ASN A 121 18.36 -13.81 10.34
C ASN A 121 17.11 -13.09 9.82
N ILE A 122 16.49 -12.28 10.68
CA ILE A 122 15.34 -11.43 10.38
C ILE A 122 15.81 -10.00 10.10
N LEU A 123 16.66 -9.47 10.98
CA LEU A 123 17.18 -8.10 10.93
C LEU A 123 18.58 -8.04 10.29
N ASP A 124 18.87 -6.92 9.63
CA ASP A 124 20.16 -6.69 8.99
C ASP A 124 21.26 -6.47 10.03
N ALA A 125 22.38 -7.18 9.90
CA ALA A 125 23.51 -7.08 10.82
C ALA A 125 24.09 -5.66 10.94
N ARG A 126 23.94 -4.83 9.89
CA ARG A 126 24.36 -3.43 9.88
C ARG A 126 23.62 -2.57 10.92
N LEU A 127 22.44 -2.99 11.38
CA LEU A 127 21.72 -2.31 12.46
C LEU A 127 22.51 -2.30 13.78
N GLN A 128 23.30 -3.35 14.05
CA GLN A 128 24.16 -3.40 15.22
C GLN A 128 25.54 -2.76 14.96
N LEU A 129 26.03 -2.81 13.72
CA LEU A 129 27.37 -2.32 13.37
C LEU A 129 27.43 -0.80 13.18
N ASN A 130 26.38 -0.20 12.62
CA ASN A 130 26.41 1.19 12.18
C ASN A 130 25.74 2.17 13.16
N PHE A 131 25.11 1.67 14.23
CA PHE A 131 24.30 2.47 15.16
C PHE A 131 24.76 2.30 16.60
N ASP A 132 24.60 3.37 17.38
CA ASP A 132 24.73 3.31 18.84
C ASP A 132 23.39 2.90 19.45
N LEU A 133 23.25 1.62 19.81
CA LEU A 133 22.01 1.08 20.36
C LEU A 133 21.66 1.65 21.74
N ASN A 134 22.63 2.18 22.50
CA ASN A 134 22.38 2.81 23.79
C ASN A 134 21.80 4.21 23.61
N GLU A 135 22.35 4.99 22.67
CA GLU A 135 21.80 6.30 22.32
C GLU A 135 20.37 6.15 21.74
N LEU A 136 20.17 5.17 20.86
CA LEU A 136 18.84 4.90 20.28
C LEU A 136 17.82 4.45 21.32
N SER A 137 18.20 3.61 22.28
CA SER A 137 17.27 3.15 23.32
C SER A 137 16.81 4.30 24.23
N GLN A 138 17.70 5.25 24.53
CA GLN A 138 17.37 6.46 25.30
C GLN A 138 16.46 7.42 24.51
N ALA A 139 16.46 7.35 23.19
CA ALA A 139 15.61 8.19 22.35
C ALA A 139 14.14 7.71 22.27
N LEU A 140 13.81 6.50 22.76
CA LEU A 140 12.47 5.92 22.68
C LEU A 140 11.49 6.63 23.63
N ILE A 141 10.33 7.01 23.11
CA ILE A 141 9.26 7.78 23.79
C ILE A 141 7.99 6.91 23.83
N LEU A 142 7.79 6.16 24.91
CA LEU A 142 6.64 5.25 25.06
C LEU A 142 5.30 5.99 25.06
N GLN A 143 5.28 7.24 25.51
CA GLN A 143 4.07 8.08 25.54
C GLN A 143 3.48 8.29 24.13
N ASN A 144 4.28 8.15 23.08
CA ASN A 144 3.79 8.24 21.72
C ASN A 144 2.87 7.06 21.33
N ASP A 145 2.88 5.94 22.06
CA ASP A 145 1.94 4.83 21.82
C ASP A 145 0.49 5.20 22.14
N ASP A 146 0.26 6.20 23.00
CA ASP A 146 -1.08 6.75 23.28
C ASP A 146 -1.68 7.54 22.09
N LEU A 147 -0.89 7.80 21.03
CA LEU A 147 -1.38 8.42 19.79
C LEU A 147 -2.09 7.43 18.86
N LEU A 148 -1.94 6.13 19.11
CA LEU A 148 -2.53 5.09 18.29
C LEU A 148 -4.01 4.89 18.65
N THR A 149 -4.79 4.47 17.67
CA THR A 149 -6.15 3.95 17.88
C THR A 149 -6.13 2.43 17.88
N TYR A 150 -7.21 1.80 18.34
CA TYR A 150 -7.26 0.34 18.46
C TYR A 150 -7.02 -0.32 17.11
N THR A 151 -7.69 0.21 16.08
CA THR A 151 -7.56 -0.29 14.70
C THR A 151 -6.14 -0.12 14.18
N GLY A 152 -5.48 1.01 14.48
CA GLY A 152 -4.08 1.25 14.10
C GLY A 152 -3.14 0.24 14.75
N LEU A 153 -3.22 0.06 16.07
CA LEU A 153 -2.38 -0.87 16.83
C LEU A 153 -2.65 -2.33 16.46
N SER A 154 -3.91 -2.73 16.29
CA SER A 154 -4.30 -4.08 15.85
C SER A 154 -3.75 -4.41 14.46
N THR A 155 -3.82 -3.43 13.54
CA THR A 155 -3.22 -3.57 12.20
C THR A 155 -1.70 -3.71 12.29
N MET A 156 -1.05 -2.88 13.12
CA MET A 156 0.38 -2.95 13.38
C MET A 156 0.80 -4.34 13.88
N GLN A 157 0.15 -4.86 14.92
CA GLN A 157 0.42 -6.18 15.50
C GLN A 157 0.21 -7.33 14.51
N LYS A 158 -0.83 -7.26 13.68
CA LYS A 158 -1.17 -8.32 12.73
C LYS A 158 -0.24 -8.35 11.53
N ARG A 159 0.18 -7.17 11.03
CA ARG A 159 0.82 -7.03 9.71
C ARG A 159 2.25 -6.51 9.72
N TYR A 160 2.64 -5.70 10.69
CA TYR A 160 3.87 -4.90 10.62
C TYR A 160 4.90 -5.24 11.69
N LEU A 161 4.47 -5.56 12.91
CA LEU A 161 5.40 -5.93 13.98
C LEU A 161 6.10 -7.25 13.68
N VAL A 162 7.42 -7.27 13.87
CA VAL A 162 8.26 -8.45 13.65
C VAL A 162 7.86 -9.62 14.56
N LYS A 163 7.84 -10.81 13.97
CA LYS A 163 7.59 -12.08 14.65
C LYS A 163 8.72 -13.06 14.39
N ASN A 164 9.03 -13.91 15.36
CA ASN A 164 10.02 -14.97 15.20
C ASN A 164 9.50 -16.12 14.30
N SER A 165 10.33 -17.13 14.09
CA SER A 165 9.98 -18.32 13.30
C SER A 165 8.78 -19.09 13.86
N GLN A 166 8.54 -19.01 15.18
CA GLN A 166 7.37 -19.58 15.87
C GLN A 166 6.13 -18.65 15.84
N GLN A 167 6.15 -17.57 15.06
CA GLN A 167 5.08 -16.57 14.96
C GLN A 167 4.78 -15.81 16.26
N GLN A 168 5.70 -15.80 17.21
CA GLN A 168 5.59 -15.01 18.44
C GLN A 168 6.10 -13.60 18.20
N LEU A 169 5.46 -12.62 18.86
CA LEU A 169 5.78 -11.20 18.72
C LEU A 169 7.14 -10.88 19.34
N MET A 170 7.99 -10.17 18.61
CA MET A 170 9.32 -9.73 19.09
C MET A 170 9.46 -8.22 19.21
N GLU A 171 8.48 -7.47 18.69
CA GLU A 171 8.61 -6.05 18.46
C GLU A 171 7.47 -5.27 19.13
N THR A 172 7.82 -4.18 19.81
CA THR A 172 6.87 -3.19 20.32
C THR A 172 6.65 -2.08 19.29
N PRO A 173 5.59 -1.26 19.38
CA PRO A 173 5.39 -0.16 18.42
C PRO A 173 6.56 0.83 18.33
N GLN A 174 7.18 1.18 19.47
CA GLN A 174 8.34 2.07 19.46
C GLN A 174 9.59 1.41 18.86
N TYR A 175 9.80 0.11 19.08
CA TYR A 175 10.87 -0.63 18.40
C TYR A 175 10.61 -0.69 16.88
N PHE A 176 9.36 -0.83 16.47
CA PHE A 176 8.96 -0.81 15.06
C PHE A 176 9.35 0.51 14.39
N PHE A 177 8.97 1.66 14.96
CA PHE A 177 9.34 2.95 14.39
C PHE A 177 10.87 3.15 14.37
N MET A 178 11.57 2.71 15.41
CA MET A 178 13.02 2.82 15.47
C MET A 178 13.71 1.91 14.45
N ARG A 179 13.27 0.66 14.30
CA ARG A 179 13.80 -0.26 13.26
C ARG A 179 13.64 0.34 11.87
N VAL A 180 12.46 0.87 11.54
CA VAL A 180 12.21 1.50 10.25
C VAL A 180 13.14 2.70 10.05
N ALA A 181 13.29 3.55 11.08
CA ALA A 181 14.17 4.71 11.05
C ALA A 181 15.65 4.33 10.85
N MET A 182 16.15 3.34 11.59
CA MET A 182 17.52 2.82 11.42
C MET A 182 17.69 2.22 10.02
N GLY A 183 16.72 1.43 9.58
CA GLY A 183 16.71 0.81 8.26
C GLY A 183 16.81 1.80 7.12
N LEU A 184 16.28 3.02 7.28
CA LEU A 184 16.32 4.10 6.29
C LEU A 184 17.50 5.08 6.49
N ALA A 185 18.28 4.91 7.56
CA ALA A 185 19.47 5.72 7.86
C ALA A 185 20.78 4.94 7.66
N LEU A 186 20.72 3.71 7.13
CA LEU A 186 21.86 2.79 7.02
C LEU A 186 23.08 3.36 6.28
N HIS A 187 22.86 4.25 5.33
CA HIS A 187 23.90 4.87 4.49
C HIS A 187 24.19 6.32 4.88
N GLU A 188 23.60 6.84 5.95
CA GLU A 188 23.87 8.20 6.42
C GLU A 188 25.20 8.27 7.17
N ALA A 189 25.96 9.35 6.95
CA ALA A 189 27.25 9.56 7.63
C ALA A 189 27.13 9.63 9.16
N LYS A 190 25.99 10.14 9.66
CA LYS A 190 25.63 10.18 11.09
C LYS A 190 24.38 9.33 11.34
N ALA A 191 24.48 8.04 11.03
CA ALA A 191 23.35 7.10 11.03
C ALA A 191 22.47 7.17 12.29
N THR A 192 23.04 7.10 13.49
CA THR A 192 22.31 7.22 14.77
C THR A 192 21.50 8.51 14.86
N ALA A 193 22.14 9.66 14.64
CA ALA A 193 21.49 10.96 14.76
C ALA A 193 20.36 11.15 13.74
N ILE A 194 20.52 10.63 12.51
CA ILE A 194 19.47 10.69 11.50
C ILE A 194 18.32 9.72 11.81
N ALA A 195 18.61 8.51 12.27
CA ALA A 195 17.58 7.56 12.72
C ALA A 195 16.72 8.16 13.84
N ILE A 196 17.32 8.86 14.81
CA ILE A 196 16.55 9.53 15.87
C ILE A 196 15.62 10.60 15.29
N LYS A 197 16.05 11.37 14.27
CA LYS A 197 15.19 12.36 13.60
C LYS A 197 14.02 11.71 12.88
N PHE A 198 14.27 10.66 12.09
CA PHE A 198 13.22 9.90 11.40
C PHE A 198 12.24 9.26 12.40
N TYR A 199 12.76 8.63 13.44
CA TYR A 199 11.98 8.02 14.51
C TYR A 199 11.06 9.03 15.19
N LYS A 200 11.56 10.22 15.52
CA LYS A 200 10.74 11.27 16.17
C LYS A 200 9.54 11.67 15.32
N LYS A 201 9.71 11.83 14.00
CA LYS A 201 8.61 12.15 13.08
C LYS A 201 7.61 11.00 12.95
N MET A 202 8.09 9.77 12.83
CA MET A 202 7.20 8.61 12.66
C MET A 202 6.44 8.24 13.94
N SER A 203 7.12 8.21 15.10
CA SER A 203 6.48 7.88 16.38
C SER A 203 5.45 8.92 16.81
N THR A 204 5.63 10.20 16.44
CA THR A 204 4.63 11.26 16.70
C THR A 204 3.53 11.34 15.64
N LEU A 205 3.55 10.40 14.67
CA LEU A 205 2.64 10.27 13.53
C LEU A 205 2.63 11.49 12.59
N GLU A 206 3.70 12.29 12.56
CA GLU A 206 3.83 13.44 11.66
C GLU A 206 3.94 12.97 10.20
N TYR A 207 4.63 11.87 9.94
CA TYR A 207 4.53 11.17 8.67
C TYR A 207 4.73 9.67 8.88
N LEU A 208 4.31 8.88 7.89
CA LEU A 208 4.53 7.44 7.89
C LEU A 208 5.09 6.97 6.55
N ALA A 209 6.04 6.03 6.60
CA ALA A 209 6.56 5.38 5.41
C ALA A 209 5.51 4.45 4.78
N GLY A 210 5.73 4.10 3.52
CA GLY A 210 4.91 3.15 2.78
C GLY A 210 4.83 1.76 3.44
N GLY A 211 3.78 1.00 3.10
CA GLY A 211 3.53 -0.31 3.71
C GLY A 211 4.69 -1.30 3.52
N SER A 212 5.29 -1.38 2.33
CA SER A 212 6.44 -2.26 2.08
C SER A 212 7.66 -1.82 2.88
N THR A 213 7.88 -0.52 3.00
CA THR A 213 8.97 0.05 3.81
C THR A 213 8.80 -0.29 5.29
N ASN A 214 7.60 -0.12 5.85
CA ASN A 214 7.31 -0.47 7.24
C ASN A 214 7.58 -1.94 7.56
N ILE A 215 7.29 -2.84 6.62
CA ILE A 215 7.53 -4.28 6.78
C ILE A 215 9.03 -4.60 6.67
N ASN A 216 9.72 -4.04 5.68
CA ASN A 216 11.02 -4.56 5.24
C ASN A 216 12.23 -3.68 5.62
N ALA A 217 12.04 -2.44 6.07
CA ALA A 217 13.15 -1.59 6.52
C ALA A 217 13.84 -2.20 7.74
N GLY A 218 15.17 -2.25 7.70
CA GLY A 218 16.01 -2.87 8.74
C GLY A 218 16.04 -4.40 8.71
N THR A 219 15.39 -5.04 7.73
CA THR A 219 15.43 -6.51 7.56
C THR A 219 16.54 -6.94 6.61
N VAL A 220 16.89 -8.23 6.61
CA VAL A 220 17.91 -8.83 5.73
C VAL A 220 17.59 -8.74 4.22
N ARG A 221 16.33 -8.46 3.85
CA ARG A 221 15.87 -8.35 2.46
C ARG A 221 15.00 -7.10 2.29
N PRO A 222 15.60 -5.91 2.15
CA PRO A 222 14.87 -4.64 2.11
C PRO A 222 14.15 -4.45 0.77
N ARG A 223 12.97 -5.06 0.61
CA ARG A 223 12.03 -4.81 -0.50
C ARG A 223 11.12 -3.64 -0.10
N LEU A 224 11.59 -2.41 -0.26
CA LEU A 224 10.99 -1.22 0.38
C LEU A 224 9.88 -0.56 -0.45
N SER A 225 9.88 -0.74 -1.77
CA SER A 225 8.92 -0.08 -2.67
C SER A 225 7.53 -0.71 -2.65
N ASN A 226 6.51 0.12 -2.85
CA ASN A 226 5.11 -0.28 -2.70
C ASN A 226 4.47 -0.76 -4.00
N CYS A 227 4.84 -0.17 -5.13
CA CYS A 227 4.20 -0.43 -6.42
C CYS A 227 5.20 -0.36 -7.58
N TYR A 228 4.82 -0.98 -8.70
CA TYR A 228 5.60 -1.05 -9.93
C TYR A 228 4.72 -0.74 -11.14
N LEU A 229 5.31 -0.15 -12.19
CA LEU A 229 4.66 0.12 -13.46
C LEU A 229 5.48 -0.50 -14.59
N MET A 230 4.79 -1.19 -15.50
CA MET A 230 5.41 -1.92 -16.60
C MET A 230 4.53 -1.86 -17.85
N ASP A 231 5.14 -2.11 -18.99
CA ASP A 231 4.47 -2.31 -20.27
C ASP A 231 4.83 -3.67 -20.85
N MET A 232 3.93 -4.21 -21.66
CA MET A 232 4.10 -5.51 -22.29
C MET A 232 4.43 -5.35 -23.78
N GLU A 233 5.62 -5.77 -24.19
CA GLU A 233 5.99 -5.82 -25.61
C GLU A 233 5.27 -6.97 -26.36
N ASP A 234 4.99 -6.76 -27.64
CA ASP A 234 4.27 -7.67 -28.54
C ASP A 234 5.16 -8.84 -29.03
N SER A 235 5.67 -9.63 -28.08
CA SER A 235 6.51 -10.81 -28.31
C SER A 235 6.24 -11.87 -27.25
N ILE A 236 6.17 -13.15 -27.65
CA ILE A 236 5.90 -14.25 -26.72
C ILE A 236 6.97 -14.36 -25.62
N ASP A 237 8.23 -14.07 -25.95
CA ASP A 237 9.34 -14.10 -24.99
C ASP A 237 9.14 -13.02 -23.92
N HIS A 238 8.74 -11.81 -24.34
CA HIS A 238 8.51 -10.71 -23.42
C HIS A 238 7.22 -10.89 -22.61
N ILE A 239 6.16 -11.45 -23.21
CA ILE A 239 4.93 -11.81 -22.50
C ILE A 239 5.24 -12.83 -21.39
N GLY A 240 6.01 -13.88 -21.71
CA GLY A 240 6.45 -14.89 -20.74
C GLY A 240 7.30 -14.30 -19.61
N LYS A 241 8.25 -13.42 -19.96
CA LYS A 241 9.06 -12.67 -18.97
C LYS A 241 8.19 -11.79 -18.07
N THR A 242 7.24 -11.04 -18.66
CA THR A 242 6.33 -10.15 -17.92
C THR A 242 5.52 -10.92 -16.89
N ILE A 243 5.00 -12.11 -17.24
CA ILE A 243 4.31 -12.98 -16.29
C ILE A 243 5.24 -13.39 -15.13
N SER A 244 6.48 -13.77 -15.43
CA SER A 244 7.48 -14.11 -14.40
C SER A 244 7.81 -12.93 -13.48
N ASP A 245 8.01 -11.74 -14.03
CA ASP A 245 8.30 -10.53 -13.27
C ASP A 245 7.12 -10.17 -12.35
N ILE A 246 5.89 -10.26 -12.86
CA ILE A 246 4.67 -10.07 -12.07
C ILE A 246 4.63 -11.01 -10.86
N MET A 247 5.01 -12.28 -11.05
CA MET A 247 5.04 -13.24 -9.94
C MET A 247 6.06 -12.85 -8.87
N GLN A 248 7.27 -12.42 -9.30
CA GLN A 248 8.34 -12.00 -8.39
C GLN A 248 7.98 -10.73 -7.62
N LEU A 249 7.41 -9.72 -8.30
CA LEU A 249 7.00 -8.45 -7.71
C LEU A 249 5.82 -8.61 -6.75
N SER A 250 4.84 -9.44 -7.11
CA SER A 250 3.69 -9.76 -6.25
C SER A 250 4.12 -10.50 -4.98
N LYS A 251 5.08 -11.44 -5.10
CA LYS A 251 5.68 -12.12 -3.93
C LYS A 251 6.34 -11.12 -2.98
N ALA A 252 6.93 -10.05 -3.52
CA ALA A 252 7.53 -8.95 -2.75
C ALA A 252 6.51 -7.90 -2.26
N THR A 253 5.21 -8.20 -2.30
CA THR A 253 4.08 -7.38 -1.81
C THR A 253 3.75 -6.11 -2.61
N GLY A 254 4.34 -5.95 -3.80
CA GLY A 254 4.11 -4.80 -4.67
C GLY A 254 2.77 -4.85 -5.40
N GLY A 255 2.09 -3.70 -5.49
CA GLY A 255 1.01 -3.50 -6.46
C GLY A 255 1.55 -3.23 -7.85
N ILE A 256 0.84 -3.63 -8.91
CA ILE A 256 1.36 -3.55 -10.29
C ILE A 256 0.38 -2.80 -11.19
N GLY A 257 0.88 -1.82 -11.95
CA GLY A 257 0.22 -1.30 -13.14
C GLY A 257 0.87 -1.88 -14.39
N LEU A 258 0.08 -2.46 -15.29
CA LEU A 258 0.57 -3.09 -16.51
C LEU A 258 -0.15 -2.51 -17.73
N SER A 259 0.58 -1.81 -18.60
CA SER A 259 0.07 -1.43 -19.92
C SER A 259 0.11 -2.62 -20.86
N VAL A 260 -1.03 -2.88 -21.52
CA VAL A 260 -1.18 -3.98 -22.48
C VAL A 260 -1.50 -3.49 -23.89
N THR A 261 -1.50 -2.17 -24.11
CA THR A 261 -1.89 -1.54 -25.38
C THR A 261 -1.02 -1.96 -26.57
N LYS A 262 0.26 -2.31 -26.35
CA LYS A 262 1.18 -2.71 -27.43
C LYS A 262 0.86 -4.08 -28.03
N LEU A 263 0.12 -4.94 -27.33
CA LEU A 263 -0.18 -6.29 -27.81
C LEU A 263 -1.06 -6.26 -29.05
N ARG A 264 -0.71 -7.03 -30.08
CA ARG A 264 -1.51 -7.10 -31.31
C ARG A 264 -2.92 -7.64 -31.06
N ALA A 265 -3.86 -7.19 -31.88
CA ALA A 265 -5.27 -7.54 -31.74
C ALA A 265 -5.59 -9.01 -32.07
N ASN A 266 -6.74 -9.48 -31.59
CA ASN A 266 -7.32 -10.75 -31.99
C ASN A 266 -7.51 -10.81 -33.52
N GLY A 267 -7.08 -11.92 -34.12
CA GLY A 267 -7.06 -12.13 -35.56
C GLY A 267 -5.87 -11.50 -36.29
N SER A 268 -4.98 -10.74 -35.62
CA SER A 268 -3.74 -10.22 -36.23
C SER A 268 -2.88 -11.38 -36.74
N PRO A 269 -2.28 -11.31 -37.95
CA PRO A 269 -1.44 -12.38 -38.47
C PRO A 269 -0.19 -12.63 -37.60
N ILE A 270 0.28 -13.86 -37.50
CA ILE A 270 1.54 -14.26 -36.86
C ILE A 270 2.48 -14.77 -37.94
N ALA A 271 3.56 -14.03 -38.20
CA ALA A 271 4.46 -14.30 -39.32
C ALA A 271 5.23 -15.63 -39.20
N THR A 272 5.50 -16.09 -37.98
CA THR A 272 6.36 -17.25 -37.72
C THR A 272 5.69 -18.59 -38.00
N ASN A 273 4.37 -18.69 -37.84
CA ASN A 273 3.62 -19.95 -38.01
C ASN A 273 2.39 -19.80 -38.93
N ASN A 274 2.23 -18.66 -39.59
CA ASN A 274 1.12 -18.36 -40.50
C ASN A 274 -0.28 -18.57 -39.88
N THR A 275 -0.42 -18.32 -38.58
CA THR A 275 -1.70 -18.35 -37.86
C THR A 275 -2.14 -16.95 -37.44
N ALA A 276 -3.24 -16.83 -36.70
CA ALA A 276 -3.75 -15.57 -36.20
C ALA A 276 -3.61 -15.49 -34.66
N SER A 277 -3.35 -14.28 -34.16
CA SER A 277 -3.28 -13.97 -32.73
C SER A 277 -4.64 -14.20 -32.06
N SER A 278 -4.63 -14.69 -30.83
CA SER A 278 -5.82 -14.74 -29.97
C SER A 278 -6.11 -13.41 -29.27
N GLY A 279 -5.28 -12.37 -29.52
CA GLY A 279 -5.39 -11.06 -28.91
C GLY A 279 -4.84 -11.02 -27.48
N PRO A 280 -4.96 -9.86 -26.80
CA PRO A 280 -4.44 -9.67 -25.45
C PRO A 280 -5.22 -10.46 -24.40
N ILE A 281 -6.55 -10.57 -24.53
CA ILE A 281 -7.47 -11.06 -23.48
C ILE A 281 -7.05 -12.41 -22.85
N PRO A 282 -6.65 -13.45 -23.61
CA PRO A 282 -6.20 -14.71 -23.01
C PRO A 282 -4.93 -14.58 -22.15
N PHE A 283 -3.99 -13.69 -22.52
CA PHE A 283 -2.79 -13.44 -21.71
C PHE A 283 -3.14 -12.72 -20.40
N LEU A 284 -4.09 -11.80 -20.45
CA LEU A 284 -4.59 -11.12 -19.25
C LEU A 284 -5.24 -12.13 -18.28
N HIS A 285 -5.96 -13.14 -18.79
CA HIS A 285 -6.53 -14.22 -17.98
C HIS A 285 -5.45 -15.08 -17.29
N ILE A 286 -4.36 -15.40 -17.99
CA ILE A 286 -3.21 -16.12 -17.40
C ILE A 286 -2.59 -15.31 -16.25
N ILE A 287 -2.42 -14.00 -16.45
CA ILE A 287 -1.88 -13.10 -15.42
C ILE A 287 -2.83 -13.01 -14.21
N ASP A 288 -4.14 -12.93 -14.41
CA ASP A 288 -5.14 -12.95 -13.33
C ASP A 288 -5.01 -14.20 -12.45
N ALA A 289 -4.89 -15.36 -13.09
CA ALA A 289 -4.69 -16.64 -12.40
C ALA A 289 -3.37 -16.68 -11.62
N ALA A 290 -2.27 -16.18 -12.21
CA ALA A 290 -0.97 -16.10 -11.55
C ALA A 290 -1.00 -15.19 -10.30
N ILE A 291 -1.63 -14.02 -10.41
CA ILE A 291 -1.80 -13.09 -9.29
C ILE A 291 -2.61 -13.74 -8.15
N ARG A 292 -3.70 -14.43 -8.49
CA ARG A 292 -4.54 -15.14 -7.52
C ARG A 292 -3.74 -16.23 -6.77
N ALA A 293 -2.89 -16.97 -7.46
CA ALA A 293 -2.08 -18.04 -6.89
C ALA A 293 -1.05 -17.53 -5.85
N ILE A 294 -0.62 -16.27 -5.94
CA ILE A 294 0.42 -15.68 -5.07
C ILE A 294 -0.15 -15.09 -3.77
N SER A 295 -1.47 -15.22 -3.55
CA SER A 295 -2.12 -14.80 -2.31
C SER A 295 -1.57 -15.53 -1.08
N ARG A 296 -0.99 -14.77 -0.13
CA ARG A 296 -0.38 -15.33 1.09
C ARG A 296 -1.46 -15.75 2.10
N ALA A 297 -1.99 -16.97 1.97
CA ALA A 297 -2.87 -17.61 2.96
C ALA A 297 -3.95 -16.66 3.54
N GLY A 298 -4.58 -15.85 2.67
CA GLY A 298 -5.65 -14.91 3.06
C GLY A 298 -5.21 -13.58 3.71
N LYS A 299 -3.91 -13.29 3.91
CA LYS A 299 -3.47 -12.04 4.56
C LYS A 299 -3.37 -10.82 3.63
N LYS A 300 -3.02 -11.01 2.35
CA LYS A 300 -3.04 -9.98 1.28
C LYS A 300 -3.06 -10.67 -0.09
N MET A 301 -4.04 -10.34 -0.92
CA MET A 301 -4.09 -10.76 -2.33
C MET A 301 -3.03 -9.96 -3.12
N GLY A 302 -2.37 -10.60 -4.08
CA GLY A 302 -1.65 -9.84 -5.12
C GLY A 302 -2.65 -8.94 -5.86
N ALA A 303 -2.23 -7.74 -6.23
CA ALA A 303 -3.11 -6.77 -6.86
C ALA A 303 -2.42 -6.16 -8.08
N LEU A 304 -3.12 -6.18 -9.21
CA LEU A 304 -2.65 -5.70 -10.50
C LEU A 304 -3.76 -4.92 -11.18
N CYS A 305 -3.42 -3.87 -11.93
CA CYS A 305 -4.32 -3.14 -12.80
C CYS A 305 -3.81 -3.20 -14.25
N PHE A 306 -4.62 -3.72 -15.16
CA PHE A 306 -4.36 -3.63 -16.60
C PHE A 306 -4.77 -2.25 -17.12
N TYR A 307 -3.97 -1.69 -18.01
CA TYR A 307 -4.25 -0.44 -18.70
C TYR A 307 -4.29 -0.67 -20.20
N MET A 308 -5.34 -0.17 -20.85
CA MET A 308 -5.50 -0.22 -22.30
C MET A 308 -5.98 1.13 -22.83
N GLU A 309 -5.39 1.60 -23.93
CA GLU A 309 -5.91 2.75 -24.66
C GLU A 309 -7.19 2.38 -25.43
N ASN A 310 -8.18 3.27 -25.43
CA ASN A 310 -9.52 2.97 -25.94
C ASN A 310 -9.66 2.96 -27.47
N TRP A 311 -8.58 3.27 -28.20
CA TRP A 311 -8.47 3.01 -29.65
C TRP A 311 -7.99 1.59 -29.95
N HIS A 312 -7.64 0.77 -28.95
CA HIS A 312 -7.24 -0.61 -29.20
C HIS A 312 -8.41 -1.44 -29.78
N TYR A 313 -8.16 -2.23 -30.83
CA TYR A 313 -9.20 -3.02 -31.54
C TYR A 313 -10.05 -3.92 -30.63
N ASP A 314 -9.44 -4.52 -29.61
CA ASP A 314 -10.08 -5.41 -28.62
C ASP A 314 -10.62 -4.68 -27.38
N PHE A 315 -10.75 -3.34 -27.42
CA PHE A 315 -11.18 -2.58 -26.24
C PHE A 315 -12.60 -2.93 -25.76
N ASP A 316 -13.53 -3.27 -26.65
CA ASP A 316 -14.87 -3.72 -26.24
C ASP A 316 -14.79 -4.97 -25.33
N GLU A 317 -13.89 -5.92 -25.63
CA GLU A 317 -13.71 -7.11 -24.80
C GLU A 317 -12.96 -6.80 -23.50
N PHE A 318 -12.06 -5.82 -23.53
CA PHE A 318 -11.38 -5.33 -22.33
C PHE A 318 -12.38 -4.75 -21.31
N LEU A 319 -13.44 -4.08 -21.77
CA LEU A 319 -14.53 -3.62 -20.89
C LEU A 319 -15.30 -4.76 -20.22
N ASP A 320 -15.38 -5.92 -20.88
CA ASP A 320 -16.13 -7.07 -20.38
C ASP A 320 -15.36 -7.92 -19.36
N LEU A 321 -14.05 -7.66 -19.17
CA LEU A 321 -13.18 -8.44 -18.29
C LEU A 321 -13.69 -8.61 -16.85
N LYS A 322 -14.43 -7.62 -16.33
CA LYS A 322 -14.97 -7.60 -14.97
C LYS A 322 -16.45 -7.98 -14.87
N GLN A 323 -17.09 -8.32 -16.00
CA GLN A 323 -18.48 -8.74 -16.00
C GLN A 323 -18.64 -10.10 -15.31
N ASN A 324 -19.72 -10.26 -14.52
CA ASN A 324 -19.97 -11.49 -13.79
C ASN A 324 -20.32 -12.67 -14.72
N ALA A 325 -21.05 -12.39 -15.81
CA ALA A 325 -21.49 -13.36 -16.80
C ALA A 325 -20.60 -13.34 -18.06
N GLY A 326 -20.62 -14.43 -18.82
CA GLY A 326 -19.89 -14.62 -20.07
C GLY A 326 -18.89 -15.77 -20.00
N ASP A 327 -18.04 -15.89 -21.03
CA ASP A 327 -16.99 -16.90 -21.11
C ASP A 327 -15.93 -16.66 -20.03
N GLU A 328 -15.74 -17.66 -19.16
CA GLU A 328 -14.80 -17.65 -18.06
C GLU A 328 -13.35 -17.39 -18.50
N TYR A 329 -12.97 -17.90 -19.68
CA TYR A 329 -11.64 -17.71 -20.25
C TYR A 329 -11.38 -16.27 -20.73
N ARG A 330 -12.43 -15.43 -20.80
CA ARG A 330 -12.38 -14.01 -21.16
C ARG A 330 -12.74 -13.11 -19.98
N ARG A 331 -12.53 -13.57 -18.74
CA ARG A 331 -12.74 -12.78 -17.51
C ARG A 331 -11.46 -12.72 -16.67
N THR A 332 -11.29 -11.60 -15.99
CA THR A 332 -10.19 -11.36 -15.02
C THR A 332 -10.80 -10.83 -13.73
N ARG A 333 -11.34 -11.71 -12.89
CA ARG A 333 -12.08 -11.29 -11.69
C ARG A 333 -11.17 -10.72 -10.61
N THR A 334 -9.89 -11.09 -10.60
CA THR A 334 -8.91 -10.71 -9.58
C THR A 334 -8.25 -9.37 -9.91
N ALA A 335 -7.77 -9.20 -11.14
CA ALA A 335 -7.11 -8.00 -11.62
C ALA A 335 -8.12 -6.86 -11.79
N ASN A 336 -7.64 -5.64 -11.61
CA ASN A 336 -8.35 -4.41 -11.92
C ASN A 336 -8.10 -4.02 -13.38
N THR A 337 -8.93 -3.13 -13.90
CA THR A 337 -8.77 -2.56 -15.24
C THR A 337 -8.92 -1.04 -15.18
N ALA A 338 -8.19 -0.35 -16.05
CA ALA A 338 -8.25 1.09 -16.24
C ALA A 338 -8.15 1.41 -17.73
N VAL A 339 -8.89 2.43 -18.15
CA VAL A 339 -8.81 2.98 -19.51
C VAL A 339 -7.83 4.15 -19.52
N TYR A 340 -6.94 4.16 -20.51
CA TYR A 340 -5.96 5.22 -20.73
C TYR A 340 -6.40 6.09 -21.93
N MET A 341 -7.10 7.18 -21.67
CA MET A 341 -7.79 7.98 -22.71
C MET A 341 -6.98 9.19 -23.14
N SER A 342 -6.99 9.51 -24.44
CA SER A 342 -6.45 10.78 -24.96
C SER A 342 -7.48 11.92 -24.93
N ASP A 343 -7.01 13.16 -24.97
CA ASP A 343 -7.86 14.32 -25.10
C ASP A 343 -8.57 14.33 -26.47
N GLU A 344 -7.95 13.76 -27.50
CA GLU A 344 -8.57 13.58 -28.83
C GLU A 344 -9.87 12.75 -28.75
N PHE A 345 -9.90 11.71 -27.92
CA PHE A 345 -11.14 10.96 -27.70
C PHE A 345 -12.22 11.86 -27.08
N MET A 346 -11.88 12.62 -26.03
CA MET A 346 -12.83 13.50 -25.36
C MET A 346 -13.34 14.63 -26.27
N LYS A 347 -12.49 15.18 -27.15
CA LYS A 347 -12.93 16.13 -28.20
C LYS A 347 -13.97 15.50 -29.12
N ARG A 348 -13.81 14.23 -29.48
CA ARG A 348 -14.78 13.51 -30.31
C ARG A 348 -16.05 13.18 -29.54
N VAL A 349 -15.98 12.87 -28.24
CA VAL A 349 -17.18 12.72 -27.40
C VAL A 349 -17.98 14.02 -27.37
N GLN A 350 -17.33 15.16 -27.14
CA GLN A 350 -17.98 16.47 -27.07
C GLN A 350 -18.64 16.89 -28.40
N ASN A 351 -18.03 16.52 -29.53
CA ASN A 351 -18.50 16.89 -30.87
C ASN A 351 -19.33 15.79 -31.57
N ASP A 352 -19.75 14.75 -30.86
CA ASP A 352 -20.43 13.55 -31.42
C ASP A 352 -19.71 12.93 -32.63
N GLY A 353 -18.38 12.92 -32.59
CA GLY A 353 -17.50 12.41 -33.63
C GLY A 353 -17.39 10.88 -33.65
N TRP A 354 -16.80 10.38 -34.73
CA TRP A 354 -16.46 8.97 -34.88
C TRP A 354 -15.14 8.64 -34.18
N TRP A 355 -15.05 7.47 -33.57
CA TRP A 355 -13.84 6.89 -32.99
C TRP A 355 -13.47 5.61 -33.73
N TYR A 356 -12.22 5.53 -34.17
CA TYR A 356 -11.67 4.39 -34.90
C TYR A 356 -10.79 3.57 -33.94
N LEU A 357 -10.99 2.25 -33.96
CA LEU A 357 -10.18 1.32 -33.20
C LEU A 357 -9.27 0.57 -34.16
N PHE A 358 -8.00 0.43 -33.79
CA PHE A 358 -6.93 -0.12 -34.64
C PHE A 358 -6.21 -1.29 -33.96
N ASP A 359 -5.61 -2.14 -34.79
CA ASP A 359 -4.59 -3.10 -34.34
C ASP A 359 -3.27 -2.35 -34.08
N PRO A 360 -2.68 -2.41 -32.86
CA PRO A 360 -1.39 -1.79 -32.57
C PRO A 360 -0.29 -2.22 -33.53
N ARG A 361 -0.37 -3.42 -34.12
CA ARG A 361 0.59 -3.87 -35.14
C ARG A 361 0.60 -2.99 -36.39
N GLU A 362 -0.56 -2.52 -36.84
CA GLU A 362 -0.68 -1.63 -38.02
C GLU A 362 -0.47 -0.15 -37.65
N THR A 363 -0.51 0.17 -36.35
CA THR A 363 -0.42 1.52 -35.79
C THR A 363 0.57 1.64 -34.61
N PRO A 364 1.81 1.13 -34.74
CA PRO A 364 2.69 0.86 -33.59
C PRO A 364 3.24 2.12 -32.91
N ASP A 365 3.18 3.28 -33.57
CA ASP A 365 3.64 4.56 -33.04
C ASP A 365 2.58 5.30 -32.22
N LEU A 366 1.30 4.93 -32.30
CA LEU A 366 0.24 5.63 -31.54
C LEU A 366 0.44 5.56 -30.02
N VAL A 367 0.99 4.45 -29.51
CA VAL A 367 1.31 4.28 -28.08
C VAL A 367 2.38 5.25 -27.61
N GLU A 368 3.27 5.67 -28.51
CA GLU A 368 4.40 6.56 -28.24
C GLU A 368 4.02 8.04 -28.29
N LEU A 369 2.88 8.36 -28.92
CA LEU A 369 2.44 9.74 -29.17
C LEU A 369 1.35 10.15 -28.20
N TYR A 370 1.35 11.42 -27.81
CA TYR A 370 0.31 12.05 -26.99
C TYR A 370 0.01 13.48 -27.48
N GLY A 371 -1.08 14.07 -27.01
CA GLY A 371 -1.52 15.43 -27.31
C GLY A 371 -1.73 15.68 -28.81
N GLN A 372 -1.19 16.79 -29.31
CA GLN A 372 -1.39 17.19 -30.72
C GLN A 372 -0.73 16.21 -31.70
N LYS A 373 0.44 15.66 -31.36
CA LYS A 373 1.13 14.68 -32.22
C LYS A 373 0.30 13.40 -32.36
N PHE A 374 -0.29 12.91 -31.27
CA PHE A 374 -1.24 11.80 -31.31
C PHE A 374 -2.43 12.14 -32.19
N SER A 375 -3.06 13.30 -31.98
CA SER A 375 -4.26 13.72 -32.72
C SER A 375 -4.02 13.75 -34.23
N GLN A 376 -2.87 14.31 -34.66
CA GLN A 376 -2.47 14.35 -36.08
C GLN A 376 -2.25 12.95 -36.64
N ARG A 377 -1.44 12.14 -35.96
CA ARG A 377 -1.12 10.78 -36.42
C ARG A 377 -2.34 9.87 -36.47
N TYR A 378 -3.21 9.99 -35.48
CA TYR A 378 -4.48 9.28 -35.42
C TYR A 378 -5.38 9.63 -36.61
N GLN A 379 -5.43 10.90 -37.00
CA GLN A 379 -6.19 11.34 -38.18
C GLN A 379 -5.62 10.80 -39.50
N GLU A 380 -4.29 10.71 -39.62
CA GLU A 380 -3.64 10.07 -40.77
C GLU A 380 -4.03 8.59 -40.89
N TYR A 381 -4.05 7.86 -39.77
CA TYR A 381 -4.46 6.46 -39.75
C TYR A 381 -5.94 6.26 -40.11
N ILE A 382 -6.81 7.18 -39.73
CA ILE A 382 -8.20 7.19 -40.18
C ILE A 382 -8.26 7.32 -41.71
N ALA A 383 -7.52 8.27 -42.30
CA ALA A 383 -7.50 8.44 -43.75
C ALA A 383 -6.95 7.19 -44.48
N LEU A 384 -5.95 6.52 -43.91
CA LEU A 384 -5.43 5.26 -44.45
C LEU A 384 -6.45 4.12 -44.36
N ALA A 385 -7.21 4.02 -43.28
CA ALA A 385 -8.27 3.04 -43.11
C ALA A 385 -9.44 3.27 -44.09
N GLU A 386 -9.86 4.53 -44.27
CA GLU A 386 -10.90 4.89 -45.23
C GLU A 386 -10.46 4.68 -46.69
N ALA A 387 -9.16 4.83 -46.97
CA ALA A 387 -8.56 4.51 -48.26
C ALA A 387 -8.33 2.99 -48.48
N GLY A 388 -8.72 2.13 -47.54
CA GLY A 388 -8.56 0.67 -47.63
C GLY A 388 -7.11 0.19 -47.49
N LYS A 389 -6.20 1.02 -46.97
CA LYS A 389 -4.79 0.67 -46.73
C LYS A 389 -4.54 0.01 -45.37
N ILE A 390 -5.47 0.19 -44.42
CA ILE A 390 -5.50 -0.53 -43.14
C ILE A 390 -6.71 -1.45 -43.17
N GLN A 391 -6.46 -2.74 -43.00
CA GLN A 391 -7.49 -3.76 -43.18
C GLN A 391 -8.27 -4.00 -41.88
N ARG A 392 -7.62 -3.91 -40.72
CA ARG A 392 -8.22 -4.20 -39.42
C ARG A 392 -8.51 -2.93 -38.64
N TYR A 393 -9.71 -2.39 -38.83
CA TYR A 393 -10.23 -1.31 -38.00
C TYR A 393 -11.71 -1.49 -37.69
N LYS A 394 -12.16 -0.89 -36.59
CA LYS A 394 -13.59 -0.69 -36.28
C LYS A 394 -13.86 0.80 -36.23
N ARG A 395 -15.10 1.20 -36.49
CA ARG A 395 -15.57 2.57 -36.25
C ARG A 395 -16.81 2.55 -35.38
N VAL A 396 -16.81 3.35 -34.32
CA VAL A 396 -17.91 3.52 -33.38
C VAL A 396 -18.15 5.02 -33.14
N LYS A 397 -19.33 5.40 -32.66
CA LYS A 397 -19.51 6.77 -32.14
C LYS A 397 -18.71 6.92 -30.83
N ALA A 398 -17.98 8.03 -30.68
CA ALA A 398 -17.19 8.27 -29.48
C ALA A 398 -18.09 8.35 -28.24
N THR A 399 -19.26 8.99 -28.37
CA THR A 399 -20.31 9.07 -27.35
C THR A 399 -20.82 7.70 -26.91
N ASP A 400 -20.96 6.74 -27.84
CA ASP A 400 -21.38 5.38 -27.52
C ASP A 400 -20.29 4.60 -26.78
N GLN A 401 -19.02 4.70 -27.21
CA GLN A 401 -17.92 4.04 -26.49
C GLN A 401 -17.76 4.64 -25.08
N PHE A 402 -17.85 5.97 -24.94
CA PHE A 402 -17.78 6.62 -23.63
C PHE A 402 -18.95 6.17 -22.73
N ARG A 403 -20.17 6.08 -23.27
CA ARG A 403 -21.33 5.54 -22.53
C ARG A 403 -21.05 4.11 -22.05
N LYS A 404 -20.50 3.23 -22.90
CA LYS A 404 -20.14 1.86 -22.50
C LYS A 404 -19.11 1.84 -21.36
N ILE A 405 -18.09 2.69 -21.43
CA ILE A 405 -17.07 2.82 -20.36
C ILE A 405 -17.74 3.18 -19.02
N ILE A 406 -18.61 4.20 -19.02
CA ILE A 406 -19.29 4.67 -17.79
C ILE A 406 -20.28 3.63 -17.26
N VAL A 407 -21.03 2.96 -18.13
CA VAL A 407 -21.96 1.87 -17.72
C VAL A 407 -21.19 0.69 -17.12
N ALA A 408 -20.05 0.31 -17.71
CA ALA A 408 -19.18 -0.73 -17.14
C ALA A 408 -18.63 -0.32 -15.77
N LEU A 409 -18.15 0.93 -15.65
CA LEU A 409 -17.66 1.51 -14.40
C LEU A 409 -18.73 1.50 -13.32
N GLN A 410 -19.96 1.90 -13.64
CA GLN A 410 -21.08 1.85 -12.71
C GLN A 410 -21.40 0.41 -12.28
N ALA A 411 -21.41 -0.54 -13.22
CA ALA A 411 -21.81 -1.91 -12.96
C ALA A 411 -20.76 -2.72 -12.19
N THR A 412 -19.47 -2.43 -12.37
CA THR A 412 -18.36 -3.29 -11.91
C THR A 412 -17.28 -2.55 -11.13
N SER A 413 -17.41 -1.23 -10.95
CA SER A 413 -16.34 -0.33 -10.47
C SER A 413 -15.09 -0.31 -11.37
N HIS A 414 -15.24 -0.74 -12.63
CA HIS A 414 -14.17 -0.86 -13.62
C HIS A 414 -14.66 -0.63 -15.06
N PRO A 415 -13.81 -0.17 -15.99
CA PRO A 415 -12.45 0.27 -15.75
C PRO A 415 -12.38 1.65 -15.10
N TRP A 416 -11.34 1.92 -14.33
CA TRP A 416 -11.06 3.29 -13.85
C TRP A 416 -10.70 4.22 -15.01
N LEU A 417 -10.90 5.51 -14.81
CA LEU A 417 -10.66 6.53 -15.84
C LEU A 417 -9.30 7.20 -15.61
N THR A 418 -8.43 7.19 -16.63
CA THR A 418 -7.15 7.88 -16.61
C THR A 418 -6.90 8.61 -17.93
N TRP A 419 -6.14 9.71 -17.89
CA TRP A 419 -5.96 10.62 -19.03
C TRP A 419 -4.50 10.66 -19.48
N LYS A 420 -4.22 10.07 -20.63
CA LYS A 420 -2.90 9.95 -21.26
C LYS A 420 -2.21 11.28 -21.48
N ASP A 421 -2.95 12.26 -22.00
CA ASP A 421 -2.37 13.52 -22.46
C ASP A 421 -1.93 14.41 -21.28
N PRO A 422 -2.76 14.68 -20.25
CA PRO A 422 -2.32 15.39 -19.05
C PRO A 422 -1.14 14.71 -18.35
N ILE A 423 -1.13 13.38 -18.29
CA ILE A 423 -0.06 12.58 -17.69
C ILE A 423 1.28 12.83 -18.42
N ASN A 424 1.28 12.73 -19.75
CA ASN A 424 2.51 12.87 -20.53
C ASN A 424 2.95 14.32 -20.75
N VAL A 425 2.01 15.25 -20.97
CA VAL A 425 2.32 16.67 -21.17
C VAL A 425 2.97 17.28 -19.93
N ARG A 426 2.59 16.80 -18.73
CA ARG A 426 3.13 17.26 -17.45
C ARG A 426 4.29 16.40 -16.92
N ASN A 427 4.75 15.43 -17.71
CA ASN A 427 5.92 14.64 -17.34
C ASN A 427 7.16 15.54 -17.29
N LEU A 428 7.75 15.68 -16.10
CA LEU A 428 8.97 16.46 -15.87
C LEU A 428 10.23 15.73 -16.39
N ASN A 429 10.18 14.41 -16.53
CA ASN A 429 11.29 13.59 -17.00
C ASN A 429 10.98 13.00 -18.38
N GLN A 430 10.83 13.88 -19.38
CA GLN A 430 10.54 13.46 -20.76
C GLN A 430 11.64 12.58 -21.36
N GLN A 431 12.88 12.68 -20.85
CA GLN A 431 14.00 11.84 -21.29
C GLN A 431 13.80 10.37 -20.93
N ALA A 432 12.99 10.05 -19.91
CA ALA A 432 12.66 8.68 -19.55
C ALA A 432 11.65 8.01 -20.50
N GLY A 433 11.04 8.77 -21.41
CA GLY A 433 10.13 8.27 -22.44
C GLY A 433 8.65 8.54 -22.15
N THR A 434 7.80 7.94 -22.97
CA THR A 434 6.34 8.03 -22.86
C THR A 434 5.84 7.18 -21.70
N ILE A 435 4.87 7.69 -20.96
CA ILE A 435 4.19 6.99 -19.87
C ILE A 435 3.00 6.26 -20.47
N TYR A 436 2.99 4.92 -20.39
CA TYR A 436 1.95 4.08 -21.02
C TYR A 436 0.82 3.66 -20.08
N CYS A 437 0.98 3.87 -18.77
CA CYS A 437 -0.04 3.59 -17.76
C CYS A 437 0.29 4.28 -16.43
N SER A 438 -0.66 4.24 -15.49
CA SER A 438 -0.39 4.50 -14.08
C SER A 438 -0.15 3.18 -13.31
N ASN A 439 0.21 3.26 -12.03
CA ASN A 439 0.30 2.11 -11.12
C ASN A 439 -1.09 1.53 -10.74
N LEU A 440 -1.11 0.58 -9.81
CA LEU A 440 -2.32 -0.01 -9.25
C LEU A 440 -3.31 1.02 -8.67
N CYS A 441 -2.87 2.11 -8.07
CA CYS A 441 -3.74 3.04 -7.35
C CYS A 441 -3.98 4.36 -8.10
N THR A 442 -3.59 4.44 -9.38
CA THR A 442 -3.84 5.56 -10.30
C THR A 442 -3.13 6.89 -9.97
N GLU A 443 -2.18 6.91 -9.03
CA GLU A 443 -1.51 8.12 -8.55
C GLU A 443 -0.09 8.33 -9.10
N ILE A 444 0.48 7.33 -9.78
CA ILE A 444 1.88 7.35 -10.22
C ILE A 444 2.00 7.42 -11.73
N THR A 445 2.76 8.40 -12.21
CA THR A 445 2.93 8.70 -13.63
C THR A 445 4.42 8.69 -13.99
N LEU A 446 5.01 7.50 -14.04
CA LEU A 446 6.42 7.30 -14.33
C LEU A 446 6.58 6.48 -15.61
N ALA A 447 7.57 6.86 -16.43
CA ALA A 447 7.80 6.23 -17.72
C ALA A 447 8.43 4.85 -17.54
N GLN A 448 8.05 3.93 -18.40
CA GLN A 448 8.49 2.54 -18.40
C GLN A 448 8.88 2.13 -19.82
N ASN A 449 9.70 1.10 -19.93
CA ASN A 449 10.01 0.45 -21.20
C ASN A 449 10.47 -0.98 -20.92
N LYS A 450 10.75 -1.72 -22.00
CA LYS A 450 11.28 -3.09 -21.95
C LYS A 450 12.40 -3.33 -20.93
N ASP A 451 13.30 -2.36 -20.74
CA ASP A 451 14.49 -2.49 -19.87
C ASP A 451 14.31 -1.81 -18.50
N ASN A 452 13.19 -1.12 -18.27
CA ASN A 452 12.93 -0.33 -17.06
C ASN A 452 11.50 -0.51 -16.56
N ILE A 453 11.38 -1.09 -15.37
CA ILE A 453 10.12 -1.17 -14.63
C ILE A 453 10.10 -0.03 -13.63
N SER A 454 9.18 0.90 -13.81
CA SER A 454 9.03 2.05 -12.92
C SER A 454 8.71 1.62 -11.50
N VAL A 455 9.27 2.30 -10.51
CA VAL A 455 9.16 1.95 -9.09
C VAL A 455 8.58 3.12 -8.31
N CYS A 456 7.70 2.79 -7.36
CA CYS A 456 7.01 3.76 -6.52
C CYS A 456 7.50 3.70 -5.06
N ASN A 457 8.23 4.73 -4.66
CA ASN A 457 8.83 4.90 -3.34
C ASN A 457 8.01 5.93 -2.54
N LEU A 458 7.23 5.49 -1.55
CA LEU A 458 6.14 6.29 -0.97
C LEU A 458 6.27 6.57 0.53
N LEU A 459 5.80 7.76 0.91
CA LEU A 459 5.58 8.22 2.28
C LEU A 459 4.38 9.17 2.28
N SER A 460 3.70 9.32 3.41
CA SER A 460 2.60 10.27 3.55
C SER A 460 2.73 11.14 4.80
N ILE A 461 2.57 12.45 4.61
CA ILE A 461 2.54 13.46 5.67
C ILE A 461 1.15 13.49 6.29
N ASN A 462 1.06 13.46 7.62
CA ASN A 462 -0.20 13.60 8.34
C ASN A 462 -0.53 15.07 8.59
N LEU A 463 -1.40 15.66 7.78
CA LEU A 463 -1.73 17.08 7.88
C LEU A 463 -2.34 17.46 9.24
N ALA A 464 -3.14 16.58 9.84
CA ALA A 464 -3.78 16.81 11.13
C ALA A 464 -2.81 16.85 12.34
N ARG A 465 -1.52 16.55 12.12
CA ARG A 465 -0.42 16.67 13.10
C ARG A 465 0.45 17.92 12.90
N HIS A 466 0.11 18.73 11.89
CA HIS A 466 0.78 19.97 11.52
C HIS A 466 -0.13 21.18 11.72
N LEU A 467 -1.00 21.12 12.73
CA LEU A 467 -1.78 22.26 13.18
C LEU A 467 -1.15 22.86 14.43
N THR A 468 -1.13 24.19 14.48
CA THR A 468 -0.84 24.97 15.69
C THR A 468 -1.96 24.80 16.71
N THR A 469 -1.74 25.24 17.95
CA THR A 469 -2.78 25.28 19.00
C THR A 469 -4.00 26.11 18.59
N GLY A 470 -3.81 27.13 17.74
CA GLY A 470 -4.88 27.94 17.16
C GLY A 470 -5.59 27.31 15.96
N GLN A 471 -5.39 26.01 15.71
CA GLN A 471 -5.99 25.27 14.59
C GLN A 471 -5.68 25.88 13.21
N GLN A 472 -4.50 26.49 13.07
CA GLN A 472 -3.96 26.92 11.78
C GLN A 472 -2.83 26.00 11.35
N ILE A 473 -2.56 25.91 10.04
CA ILE A 473 -1.44 25.13 9.52
C ILE A 473 -0.11 25.69 10.07
N ASP A 474 0.67 24.82 10.71
CA ASP A 474 2.05 25.08 11.11
C ASP A 474 2.97 24.80 9.92
N TRP A 475 3.21 25.84 9.12
CA TRP A 475 3.99 25.76 7.89
C TRP A 475 5.46 25.42 8.13
N ASP A 476 6.05 25.86 9.23
CA ASP A 476 7.45 25.59 9.55
C ASP A 476 7.63 24.12 9.93
N LYS A 477 6.74 23.59 10.77
CA LYS A 477 6.72 22.18 11.13
C LYS A 477 6.47 21.29 9.91
N LEU A 478 5.51 21.69 9.06
CA LEU A 478 5.22 20.97 7.82
C LEU A 478 6.43 20.95 6.89
N ALA A 479 7.11 22.10 6.72
CA ALA A 479 8.31 22.19 5.88
C ALA A 479 9.47 21.34 6.42
N ASP A 480 9.67 21.29 7.74
CA ASP A 480 10.65 20.40 8.38
C ASP A 480 10.32 18.91 8.13
N SER A 481 9.06 18.50 8.37
CA SER A 481 8.60 17.13 8.10
C SER A 481 8.74 16.74 6.63
N SER A 482 8.37 17.63 5.71
CA SER A 482 8.51 17.40 4.26
C SER A 482 9.97 17.25 3.84
N ARG A 483 10.88 18.13 4.31
CA ARG A 483 12.32 18.01 3.96
C ARG A 483 12.92 16.70 4.48
N LEU A 484 12.59 16.33 5.72
CA LEU A 484 13.10 15.09 6.29
C LEU A 484 12.47 13.85 5.62
N GLY A 485 11.18 13.90 5.29
CA GLY A 485 10.48 12.85 4.55
C GLY A 485 11.06 12.62 3.14
N ILE A 486 11.39 13.70 2.41
CA ILE A 486 12.08 13.58 1.12
C ILE A 486 13.46 12.94 1.28
N ARG A 487 14.25 13.34 2.30
CA ARG A 487 15.55 12.70 2.56
C ARG A 487 15.38 11.21 2.89
N GLN A 488 14.36 10.85 3.66
CA GLN A 488 14.04 9.46 3.97
C GLN A 488 13.68 8.65 2.72
N LEU A 489 12.90 9.23 1.80
CA LEU A 489 12.55 8.61 0.53
C LEU A 489 13.76 8.47 -0.40
N ASP A 490 14.65 9.46 -0.42
CA ASP A 490 15.88 9.40 -1.21
C ASP A 490 16.83 8.30 -0.68
N ASN A 491 16.99 8.19 0.65
CA ASN A 491 17.75 7.09 1.25
C ASN A 491 17.14 5.71 0.94
N LEU A 492 15.81 5.63 0.90
CA LEU A 492 15.11 4.39 0.55
C LEU A 492 15.59 3.86 -0.81
N VAL A 493 15.76 4.72 -1.82
CA VAL A 493 16.20 4.31 -3.17
C VAL A 493 17.54 3.57 -3.13
N ASP A 494 18.48 4.02 -2.32
CA ASP A 494 19.83 3.40 -2.23
C ASP A 494 19.84 2.08 -1.45
N ILE A 495 18.89 1.92 -0.53
CA ILE A 495 18.78 0.77 0.36
C ILE A 495 17.90 -0.33 -0.26
N ASN A 496 16.93 0.08 -1.06
CA ASN A 496 15.96 -0.78 -1.68
C ASN A 496 16.64 -1.79 -2.60
N GLN A 497 16.15 -3.03 -2.53
CA GLN A 497 16.52 -4.06 -3.47
C GLN A 497 15.22 -4.50 -4.13
N PRO A 498 14.88 -4.11 -5.36
CA PRO A 498 13.77 -4.73 -6.09
C PRO A 498 14.10 -6.18 -6.49
N PRO A 499 13.09 -7.07 -6.64
CA PRO A 499 13.35 -8.47 -6.99
C PRO A 499 13.72 -8.67 -8.47
N VAL A 500 13.42 -7.71 -9.33
CA VAL A 500 13.71 -7.75 -10.78
C VAL A 500 14.73 -6.67 -11.16
N PRO A 501 15.67 -6.97 -12.08
CA PRO A 501 16.76 -6.05 -12.43
C PRO A 501 16.27 -4.76 -13.09
N GLU A 502 15.21 -4.79 -13.90
CA GLU A 502 14.67 -3.62 -14.59
C GLU A 502 14.11 -2.58 -13.60
N ALA A 503 13.57 -3.04 -12.47
CA ALA A 503 13.11 -2.15 -11.40
C ALA A 503 14.29 -1.51 -10.66
N LYS A 504 15.37 -2.26 -10.45
CA LYS A 504 16.60 -1.72 -9.86
C LYS A 504 17.25 -0.68 -10.77
N ASN A 505 17.31 -0.96 -12.08
CA ASN A 505 17.83 -0.02 -13.08
C ASN A 505 17.06 1.31 -13.03
N PHE A 506 15.72 1.23 -13.00
CA PHE A 506 14.88 2.41 -12.92
C PHE A 506 15.12 3.23 -11.65
N ASP A 507 15.12 2.60 -10.48
CA ASP A 507 15.35 3.27 -9.19
C ASP A 507 16.69 4.02 -9.19
N GLN A 508 17.76 3.38 -9.66
CA GLN A 508 19.10 3.98 -9.70
C GLN A 508 19.20 5.16 -10.67
N ALA A 509 18.54 5.07 -11.82
CA ALA A 509 18.62 6.10 -12.86
C ALA A 509 17.72 7.31 -12.56
N ASN A 510 16.52 7.08 -12.01
CA ASN A 510 15.50 8.13 -11.91
C ASN A 510 15.28 8.65 -10.50
N ARG A 511 15.61 7.86 -9.46
CA ARG A 511 15.38 8.18 -8.04
C ARG A 511 13.97 8.73 -7.78
N ALA A 512 12.97 8.14 -8.43
CA ALA A 512 11.60 8.61 -8.34
C ALA A 512 11.03 8.38 -6.93
N VAL A 513 10.44 9.42 -6.36
CA VAL A 513 9.84 9.42 -5.02
C VAL A 513 8.45 10.05 -5.03
N GLY A 514 7.56 9.56 -4.18
CA GLY A 514 6.20 10.07 -4.02
C GLY A 514 5.89 10.40 -2.56
N MET A 515 5.78 11.68 -2.24
CA MET A 515 5.35 12.16 -0.94
C MET A 515 3.88 12.58 -1.03
N GLY A 516 3.00 11.78 -0.45
CA GLY A 516 1.57 12.05 -0.35
C GLY A 516 1.18 12.76 0.94
N ILE A 517 -0.12 12.93 1.12
CA ILE A 517 -0.74 13.48 2.32
C ILE A 517 -1.82 12.53 2.86
N MET A 518 -2.03 12.55 4.17
CA MET A 518 -3.13 11.89 4.88
C MET A 518 -3.67 12.82 5.97
N GLY A 519 -4.82 12.48 6.55
CA GLY A 519 -5.45 13.30 7.60
C GLY A 519 -5.99 14.63 7.09
N LEU A 520 -6.35 14.74 5.80
CA LEU A 520 -6.96 15.94 5.24
C LEU A 520 -8.32 16.22 5.90
N THR A 521 -9.19 15.20 6.00
CA THR A 521 -10.48 15.31 6.70
C THR A 521 -10.29 15.75 8.15
N ASP A 522 -9.47 15.03 8.92
CA ASP A 522 -9.18 15.37 10.31
C ASP A 522 -8.61 16.79 10.48
N MET A 523 -7.79 17.25 9.52
CA MET A 523 -7.28 18.62 9.52
C MET A 523 -8.43 19.61 9.31
N LEU A 524 -9.26 19.40 8.29
CA LEU A 524 -10.41 20.27 7.98
C LEU A 524 -11.41 20.32 9.13
N GLU A 525 -11.74 19.17 9.73
CA GLU A 525 -12.62 19.07 10.91
C GLU A 525 -12.06 19.86 12.10
N LYS A 526 -10.77 19.70 12.40
CA LYS A 526 -10.10 20.46 13.46
C LYS A 526 -10.05 21.96 13.17
N MET A 527 -10.11 22.37 11.91
CA MET A 527 -10.18 23.77 11.52
C MET A 527 -11.62 24.31 11.46
N GLY A 528 -12.63 23.45 11.66
CA GLY A 528 -14.03 23.81 11.48
C GLY A 528 -14.43 24.09 10.03
N LEU A 529 -13.72 23.51 9.05
CA LEU A 529 -13.93 23.72 7.63
C LEU A 529 -14.62 22.50 6.97
N PRO A 530 -15.76 22.67 6.29
CA PRO A 530 -16.34 21.61 5.47
C PRO A 530 -15.62 21.49 4.12
N TYR A 531 -15.65 20.31 3.51
CA TYR A 531 -15.01 20.02 2.22
C TYR A 531 -15.49 20.92 1.07
N ASP A 532 -16.75 21.34 1.13
CA ASP A 532 -17.45 22.16 0.15
C ASP A 532 -17.59 23.63 0.58
N SER A 533 -16.79 24.09 1.55
CA SER A 533 -16.69 25.52 1.85
C SER A 533 -16.05 26.27 0.68
N THR A 534 -16.57 27.47 0.42
CA THR A 534 -16.09 28.40 -0.63
C THR A 534 -15.22 29.49 -0.06
#